data_AF-A0A934ZGL7-F1
#
_entry.id   AF-A0A934ZGL7-F1
#
_cell.length_a   1.000
_cell.length_b   1.000
_cell.length_c   1.000
_cell.angle_alpha   90.00
_cell.angle_beta   90.00
_cell.angle_gamma   90.00
#
_symmetry.space_group_name_H-M   'P 1'
#
loop_
_entity.id
_entity.type
_entity.pdbx_description
1 polymer ?
#
loop_
_entity_poly.entity_id
_entity_poly.type
_entity_poly.pdbx_seq_one_letter_code
_entity_poly.pdbx_strand_id
1 'polypeptide(L)'
;MSDAGADEAQFRAEVAAWARRLGVETRRVTIRAMRRKWGSASSAGRLTFATDLLTQPLEFRAEVIAHELLHLRRGGHGKVFEAVLRAVLARWREEQGGAPDDGRRPAETRG
;
A
#
# COMPACT_ATOMS: atom_id res chain seq x y z
N MET A 1 2.82 21.18 13.68
CA MET A 1 2.06 20.01 14.18
C MET A 1 1.13 19.63 13.06
N SER A 2 1.35 18.49 12.41
CA SER A 2 0.53 18.02 11.30
C SER A 2 -0.91 17.77 11.78
N ASP A 3 -1.89 18.19 10.99
CA ASP A 3 -3.29 17.88 11.27
C ASP A 3 -3.55 16.41 10.91
N ALA A 4 -3.75 15.57 11.93
CA ALA A 4 -3.98 14.14 11.75
C ALA A 4 -5.18 13.85 10.83
N GLY A 5 -6.16 14.76 10.75
CA GLY A 5 -7.28 14.65 9.82
C GLY A 5 -6.88 14.82 8.35
N ALA A 6 -5.98 15.78 8.06
CA ALA A 6 -5.43 16.00 6.73
C ALA A 6 -4.56 14.83 6.26
N ASP A 7 -3.74 14.26 7.17
CA ASP A 7 -2.88 13.13 6.87
C ASP A 7 -3.70 11.86 6.51
N GLU A 8 -4.81 11.61 7.21
CA GLU A 8 -5.71 10.51 6.91
C GLU A 8 -6.45 10.70 5.56
N ALA A 9 -6.95 11.90 5.28
CA ALA A 9 -7.63 12.20 4.01
C ALA A 9 -6.69 12.02 2.81
N GLN A 10 -5.45 12.50 2.93
CA GLN A 10 -4.41 12.31 1.91
C GLN A 10 -4.12 10.82 1.69
N PHE A 11 -3.90 10.05 2.77
CA PHE A 11 -3.63 8.62 2.63
C PHE A 11 -4.79 7.85 1.98
N ARG A 12 -6.04 8.21 2.28
CA ARG A 12 -7.21 7.63 1.60
C ARG A 12 -7.24 7.95 0.11
N ALA A 13 -6.82 9.16 -0.28
CA ALA A 13 -6.70 9.53 -1.68
C ALA A 13 -5.60 8.73 -2.40
N GLU A 14 -4.47 8.45 -1.72
CA GLU A 14 -3.41 7.57 -2.22
C GLU A 14 -3.92 6.15 -2.45
N VAL A 15 -4.64 5.57 -1.49
CA VAL A 15 -5.28 4.24 -1.63
C VAL A 15 -6.23 4.22 -2.83
N ALA A 16 -7.06 5.25 -3.00
CA ALA A 16 -7.98 5.34 -4.13
C ALA A 16 -7.26 5.47 -5.48
N ALA A 17 -6.16 6.22 -5.54
CA ALA A 17 -5.35 6.33 -6.75
C ALA A 17 -4.71 5.00 -7.13
N TRP A 18 -4.17 4.26 -6.16
CA TRP A 18 -3.63 2.92 -6.37
C TRP A 18 -4.69 1.90 -6.77
N ALA A 19 -5.87 1.93 -6.14
CA ALA A 19 -6.99 1.07 -6.49
C ALA A 19 -7.40 1.27 -7.97
N ARG A 20 -7.51 2.52 -8.42
CA ARG A 20 -7.75 2.85 -9.84
C ARG A 20 -6.62 2.35 -10.75
N ARG A 21 -5.35 2.60 -10.37
CA ARG A 21 -4.17 2.15 -11.13
C ARG A 21 -4.16 0.63 -11.34
N LEU A 22 -4.55 -0.14 -10.32
CA LEU A 22 -4.54 -1.60 -10.37
C LEU A 22 -5.85 -2.22 -10.88
N GLY A 23 -6.88 -1.39 -11.14
CA GLY A 23 -8.21 -1.83 -11.53
C GLY A 23 -8.88 -2.71 -10.46
N VAL A 24 -8.75 -2.32 -9.19
CA VAL A 24 -9.28 -3.06 -8.03
C VAL A 24 -10.35 -2.22 -7.35
N GLU A 25 -11.50 -2.82 -7.08
CA GLU A 25 -12.54 -2.19 -6.26
C GLU A 25 -12.31 -2.50 -4.77
N THR A 26 -12.42 -1.46 -3.92
CA THR A 26 -12.32 -1.61 -2.47
C THR A 26 -13.67 -1.33 -1.84
N ARG A 27 -14.13 -2.21 -0.95
CA ARG A 27 -15.40 -2.05 -0.22
C ARG A 27 -15.27 -1.14 0.99
N ARG A 28 -14.12 -1.18 1.68
CA ARG A 28 -13.86 -0.35 2.87
C ARG A 28 -12.37 -0.18 3.10
N VAL A 29 -11.95 1.03 3.44
CA VAL A 29 -10.60 1.35 3.92
C VAL A 29 -10.69 1.79 5.37
N THR A 30 -9.99 1.09 6.26
CA THR A 30 -9.94 1.38 7.70
C THR A 30 -8.51 1.73 8.10
N ILE A 31 -8.34 2.78 8.89
CA ILE A 31 -7.04 3.17 9.45
C ILE A 31 -7.15 3.02 10.97
N ARG A 32 -6.25 2.25 11.58
CA ARG A 32 -6.28 1.97 13.03
C ARG A 32 -4.89 1.59 13.54
N ALA A 33 -4.67 1.66 14.85
CA ALA A 33 -3.44 1.14 15.44
C ALA A 33 -3.28 -0.37 15.17
N MET A 34 -2.11 -0.79 14.67
CA MET A 34 -1.76 -2.18 14.40
C MET A 34 -0.38 -2.49 14.99
N ARG A 35 -0.21 -3.67 15.58
CA ARG A 35 1.05 -4.03 16.28
C ARG A 35 2.02 -4.86 15.43
N ARG A 36 1.50 -5.66 14.50
CA ARG A 36 2.29 -6.70 13.81
C ARG A 36 2.46 -6.48 12.33
N LYS A 37 1.54 -5.76 11.67
CA LYS A 37 1.51 -5.60 10.23
C LYS A 37 1.27 -4.14 9.85
N TRP A 38 1.73 -3.75 8.67
CA TRP A 38 1.45 -2.42 8.10
C TRP A 38 0.06 -2.34 7.49
N GLY A 39 -0.39 -3.44 6.88
CA GLY A 39 -1.71 -3.56 6.28
C GLY A 39 -2.31 -4.95 6.44
N SER A 40 -3.56 -5.09 5.98
CA SER A 40 -4.19 -6.36 5.69
C SER A 40 -5.36 -6.17 4.74
N ALA A 41 -5.55 -7.12 3.84
CA ALA A 41 -6.69 -7.22 2.96
C ALA A 41 -7.53 -8.47 3.28
N SER A 42 -8.84 -8.39 3.06
CA SER A 42 -9.73 -9.57 3.05
C SER A 42 -10.32 -9.80 1.67
N SER A 43 -10.65 -11.06 1.36
CA SER A 43 -11.32 -11.44 0.11
C SER A 43 -12.66 -10.71 -0.14
N ALA A 44 -13.24 -10.10 0.90
CA ALA A 44 -14.45 -9.27 0.80
C ALA A 44 -14.17 -7.81 0.43
N GLY A 45 -12.96 -7.47 -0.02
CA GLY A 45 -12.57 -6.12 -0.45
C GLY A 45 -12.36 -5.14 0.69
N ARG A 46 -12.07 -5.61 1.92
CA ARG A 46 -11.80 -4.73 3.07
C ARG A 46 -10.30 -4.58 3.26
N LEU A 47 -9.84 -3.34 3.29
CA LEU A 47 -8.45 -2.96 3.58
C LEU A 47 -8.37 -2.35 4.98
N THR A 48 -7.35 -2.75 5.72
CA THR A 48 -6.98 -2.14 7.01
C THR A 48 -5.53 -1.73 6.95
N PHE A 49 -5.23 -0.50 7.32
CA PHE A 49 -3.90 0.07 7.36
C PHE A 49 -3.59 0.60 8.76
N ALA A 50 -2.31 0.59 9.11
CA ALA A 50 -1.87 1.08 10.40
C ALA A 50 -1.80 2.61 10.45
N THR A 51 -2.13 3.23 11.59
CA THR A 51 -2.13 4.70 11.75
C THR A 51 -0.76 5.36 11.55
N ASP A 52 0.31 4.68 11.91
CA ASP A 52 1.69 5.13 11.72
C ASP A 52 2.18 4.99 10.27
N LEU A 53 1.38 4.44 9.34
CA LEU A 53 1.64 4.60 7.90
C LEU A 53 1.49 6.04 7.43
N LEU A 54 0.60 6.80 8.07
CA LEU A 54 0.29 8.18 7.65
C LEU A 54 1.54 9.07 7.62
N THR A 55 2.53 8.78 8.46
CA THR A 55 3.78 9.53 8.58
C THR A 55 4.96 8.88 7.86
N GLN A 56 4.79 7.72 7.21
CA GLN A 56 5.87 7.06 6.46
C GLN A 56 6.15 7.77 5.13
N PRO A 57 7.34 7.64 4.55
CA PRO A 57 7.63 8.18 3.21
C PRO A 57 6.65 7.68 2.15
N LEU A 58 6.42 8.50 1.11
CA LEU A 58 5.48 8.20 0.02
C LEU A 58 5.72 6.82 -0.61
N GLU A 59 6.97 6.48 -0.88
CA GLU A 59 7.34 5.20 -1.49
C GLU A 59 7.03 4.00 -0.59
N PHE A 60 7.24 4.15 0.71
CA PHE A 60 6.88 3.13 1.69
C PHE A 60 5.37 2.92 1.74
N ARG A 61 4.59 4.02 1.76
CA ARG A 61 3.12 3.96 1.71
C ARG A 61 2.64 3.30 0.41
N ALA A 62 3.22 3.70 -0.72
CA ALA A 62 2.91 3.14 -2.03
C ALA A 62 3.09 1.62 -2.09
N GLU A 63 4.20 1.11 -1.58
CA GLU A 63 4.45 -0.34 -1.56
C GLU A 63 3.45 -1.09 -0.69
N VAL A 64 3.17 -0.62 0.54
CA VAL A 64 2.18 -1.26 1.41
C VAL A 64 0.77 -1.21 0.80
N ILE A 65 0.37 -0.08 0.22
CA ILE A 65 -0.93 0.05 -0.43
C ILE A 65 -1.04 -0.91 -1.62
N ALA A 66 -0.03 -0.95 -2.49
CA ALA A 66 -0.01 -1.83 -3.65
C ALA A 66 -0.05 -3.31 -3.26
N HIS A 67 0.69 -3.68 -2.21
CA HIS A 67 0.70 -5.03 -1.64
C HIS A 67 -0.71 -5.49 -1.23
N GLU A 68 -1.40 -4.70 -0.41
CA GLU A 68 -2.73 -5.07 0.08
C GLU A 68 -3.79 -5.08 -1.04
N LEU A 69 -3.68 -4.18 -2.03
CA LEU A 69 -4.58 -4.20 -3.19
C LEU A 69 -4.35 -5.42 -4.07
N LEU A 70 -3.09 -5.86 -4.25
CA LEU A 70 -2.79 -7.05 -5.02
C LEU A 70 -3.33 -8.32 -4.36
N HIS A 71 -3.43 -8.37 -3.04
CA HIS A 71 -4.10 -9.48 -2.34
C HIS A 71 -5.59 -9.63 -2.70
N LEU A 72 -6.26 -8.54 -3.07
CA LEU A 72 -7.66 -8.62 -3.53
C LEU A 72 -7.77 -9.27 -4.92
N ARG A 73 -6.71 -9.21 -5.72
CA ARG A 73 -6.69 -9.73 -7.10
C ARG A 73 -6.09 -11.13 -7.21
N ARG A 74 -5.12 -11.46 -6.36
CA ARG A 74 -4.39 -12.73 -6.38
C ARG A 74 -4.18 -13.22 -4.95
N GLY A 75 -4.61 -14.44 -4.67
CA GLY A 75 -4.29 -15.11 -3.42
C GLY A 75 -2.80 -15.50 -3.35
N GLY A 76 -2.19 -15.34 -2.17
CA GLY A 76 -0.83 -15.81 -1.87
C GLY A 76 0.28 -14.77 -2.04
N HIS A 77 1.49 -15.17 -1.64
CA HIS A 77 2.72 -14.36 -1.60
C HIS A 77 3.88 -14.98 -2.41
N GLY A 78 3.56 -15.74 -3.46
CA GLY A 78 4.57 -16.46 -4.25
C GLY A 78 5.40 -15.54 -5.16
N LYS A 79 6.39 -16.12 -5.85
CA LYS A 79 7.27 -15.39 -6.79
C LYS A 79 6.53 -14.53 -7.81
N VAL A 80 5.36 -14.99 -8.27
CA VAL A 80 4.50 -14.23 -9.20
C VAL A 80 3.92 -12.98 -8.54
N PHE A 81 3.51 -13.06 -7.27
CA PHE A 81 3.04 -11.90 -6.52
C PHE A 81 4.14 -10.85 -6.40
N GLU A 82 5.34 -11.26 -5.99
CA GLU A 82 6.49 -10.37 -5.86
C GLU A 82 6.86 -9.71 -7.19
N ALA A 83 6.92 -10.48 -8.28
CA ALA A 83 7.25 -9.95 -9.61
C ALA A 83 6.24 -8.89 -10.06
N VAL A 84 4.94 -9.13 -9.81
CA VAL A 84 3.90 -8.15 -10.12
C VAL A 84 4.03 -6.90 -9.26
N LEU A 85 4.23 -7.06 -7.94
CA LEU A 85 4.40 -5.93 -7.02
C LEU A 85 5.57 -5.04 -7.45
N ARG A 86 6.74 -5.64 -7.75
CA ARG A 86 7.92 -4.92 -8.23
C ARG A 86 7.64 -4.19 -9.54
N ALA A 87 6.98 -4.84 -10.50
CA ALA A 87 6.67 -4.24 -11.80
C ALA A 87 5.74 -3.03 -11.69
N VAL A 88 4.70 -3.10 -10.84
CA VAL A 88 3.77 -1.97 -10.67
C VAL A 88 4.42 -0.79 -9.93
N LEU A 89 5.30 -1.07 -8.96
CA LEU A 89 6.04 -0.04 -8.25
C LEU A 89 7.11 0.62 -9.12
N ALA A 90 7.84 -0.16 -9.93
CA ALA A 90 8.82 0.37 -10.88
C ALA A 90 8.16 1.35 -11.86
N ARG A 91 7.06 0.92 -12.50
CA ARG A 91 6.29 1.79 -13.39
C ARG A 91 5.80 3.05 -12.68
N TRP A 92 5.27 2.92 -11.47
CA TRP A 92 4.84 4.08 -10.71
C TRP A 92 5.99 5.05 -10.43
N ARG A 93 7.18 4.57 -10.04
CA ARG A 93 8.36 5.41 -9.80
C ARG A 93 8.80 6.17 -11.05
N GLU A 94 8.77 5.52 -12.21
CA GLU A 94 9.03 6.16 -13.51
C GLU A 94 8.04 7.30 -13.78
N GLU A 95 6.74 7.09 -13.50
CA GLU A 95 5.70 8.13 -13.61
C GLU A 95 5.96 9.33 -12.66
N GLN A 96 6.62 9.10 -11.53
CA GLN A 96 7.01 10.16 -10.58
C GLN A 96 8.33 10.86 -10.92
N GLY A 97 9.06 10.42 -11.96
CA GLY A 97 10.38 10.95 -12.31
C GLY A 97 11.52 10.50 -11.38
N GLY A 98 11.33 9.42 -10.62
CA GLY A 98 12.32 8.89 -9.67
C GLY A 98 13.25 7.82 -10.26
N ALA A 99 14.44 7.68 -9.68
CA ALA A 99 15.39 6.59 -9.95
C ALA A 99 14.92 5.26 -9.30
N PRO A 100 15.40 4.08 -9.76
CA PRO A 100 15.08 2.81 -9.12
C PRO A 100 15.58 2.74 -7.68
N ASP A 101 14.71 2.24 -6.78
CA ASP A 101 14.94 2.03 -5.35
C ASP A 101 16.05 0.98 -5.08
N ASP A 102 16.99 1.33 -4.20
CA ASP A 102 18.22 0.59 -3.87
C ASP A 102 18.11 -0.31 -2.62
N GLY A 103 16.88 -0.56 -2.14
CA GLY A 103 16.55 -1.84 -1.52
C GLY A 103 16.39 -1.86 0.00
N ARG A 104 15.30 -1.28 0.52
CA ARG A 104 14.85 -1.55 1.91
C ARG A 104 13.39 -2.03 2.01
N ARG A 105 13.20 -3.06 2.85
CA ARG A 105 12.05 -4.00 2.85
C ARG A 105 10.69 -3.39 3.17
N PRO A 106 9.67 -3.84 2.45
CA PRO A 106 8.39 -4.20 3.06
C PRO A 106 8.12 -5.69 2.89
N ALA A 107 7.86 -6.37 3.99
CA ALA A 107 7.33 -7.72 3.96
C ALA A 107 6.32 -7.79 5.09
N GLU A 108 5.06 -7.44 4.79
CA GLU A 108 3.81 -7.47 5.60
C GLU A 108 3.89 -7.10 7.09
N THR A 109 4.79 -7.76 7.80
CA THR A 109 5.18 -7.65 9.19
C THR A 109 6.08 -6.46 9.52
N ARG A 110 5.80 -5.86 10.67
CA ARG A 110 6.68 -4.91 11.37
C ARG A 110 7.76 -5.72 12.09
N GLY A 111 9.02 -5.31 11.95
CA GLY A 111 10.13 -5.81 12.77
C GLY A 111 10.05 -5.28 14.18
#